data_AF-A0A7W0WRD1-F1
#
_entry.id   AF-A0A7W0WRD1-F1
#
_cell.length_a   1.000
_cell.length_b   1.000
_cell.length_c   1.000
_cell.angle_alpha   90.00
_cell.angle_beta   90.00
_cell.angle_gamma   90.00
#
_symmetry.space_group_name_H-M   'P 1'
#
loop_
_entity.id
_entity.type
_entity.pdbx_description
1 polymer ?
#
loop_
_entity_poly.entity_id
_entity_poly.type
_entity_poly.pdbx_seq_one_letter_code
_entity_poly.pdbx_strand_id
1 'polypeptide(L)'
;MAPSQPVSLPAPDVFTDLAGHGVVVVEERALRRIVKTYYKLPGIGLQVPHTSCLALSRESLARVVDPADIDTKMLPGRVVLVAADRASIARGDAAALSALWRNVFHARIHEAFDARIDSGALTGAAIRTRVRQIGQTEFDEIRLVLRQEGLLLPPVDDMHVYVELVATYLELRYFAPQALDRTFPVASDRGDELVALFALDVDADALLVASRPPRAPTKPFVPAVVEEPTPLPEVRVPSAAKAASHARAKGNRGRAAILAARAGDLASARIDLDELVGRLAKDLHAEHTAGWAEALLLVARSAAAQHARDPAARLLQDLQTACLVAEREVRAVDVIGWMLSRGKRSVVRPLPATRGLEMVRRVKKAANRVALVQLATREERTQLADVMHDISAAADERLRIIYRPIIIQALHVVGLEPQSIPDRVSEKTLVDELLDRAVTVGRLTLGDLRDALSRNDLKLPDLALADLRQGDPLLRADTILSNSLDGIYRRGETYMRWLQRISSVLFGTIVGRFVTLYALLPLLGSFAVVEGLQHMVAPFAGKLGYSVHISSRTTLLGGAGVLFLVIHVRPLRTALWWGAVFV
;
A
#
# COMPACT_ATOMS: atom_id res chain seq x y z
N MET A 1 -2.89 -69.04 35.60
CA MET A 1 -3.58 -68.22 34.59
C MET A 1 -3.61 -66.79 35.10
N ALA A 2 -2.68 -65.94 34.62
CA ALA A 2 -2.70 -64.52 34.92
C ALA A 2 -3.64 -63.83 33.91
N PRO A 3 -4.49 -62.87 34.33
CA PRO A 3 -5.37 -62.17 33.41
C PRO A 3 -4.54 -61.29 32.48
N SER A 4 -4.74 -61.48 31.18
CA SER A 4 -4.20 -60.67 30.09
C SER A 4 -4.57 -59.19 30.31
N GLN A 5 -3.56 -58.34 30.47
CA GLN A 5 -3.74 -56.88 30.42
C GLN A 5 -4.39 -56.49 29.09
N PRO A 6 -5.40 -55.61 29.09
CA PRO A 6 -5.92 -55.06 27.85
C PRO A 6 -4.80 -54.25 27.19
N VAL A 7 -4.49 -54.60 25.95
CA VAL A 7 -3.60 -53.82 25.07
C VAL A 7 -4.25 -52.45 24.91
N SER A 8 -3.77 -51.47 25.66
CA SER A 8 -4.16 -50.07 25.51
C SER A 8 -3.73 -49.65 24.11
N LEU A 9 -4.70 -49.49 23.19
CA LEU A 9 -4.46 -48.84 21.91
C LEU A 9 -3.78 -47.49 22.19
N PRO A 10 -2.72 -47.11 21.47
CA PRO A 10 -2.14 -45.78 21.64
C PRO A 10 -3.26 -44.75 21.44
N ALA A 11 -3.39 -43.82 22.38
CA ALA A 11 -4.34 -42.72 22.26
C ALA A 11 -4.16 -42.05 20.88
N PRO A 12 -5.25 -41.67 20.19
CA PRO A 12 -5.13 -41.04 18.89
C PRO A 12 -4.16 -39.85 18.98
N ASP A 13 -3.25 -39.79 18.01
CA ASP A 13 -2.31 -38.68 17.89
C ASP A 13 -3.13 -37.39 17.72
N VAL A 14 -2.72 -36.30 18.38
CA VAL A 14 -3.47 -35.04 18.41
C VAL A 14 -3.72 -34.49 17.01
N PHE A 15 -2.83 -34.82 16.06
CA PHE A 15 -2.97 -34.48 14.65
C PHE A 15 -4.04 -35.30 13.91
N THR A 16 -4.32 -36.52 14.34
CA THR A 16 -5.41 -37.35 13.82
C THR A 16 -6.75 -36.79 14.27
N ASP A 17 -6.87 -36.40 15.54
CA ASP A 17 -8.07 -35.73 16.07
C ASP A 17 -8.31 -34.40 15.34
N LEU A 18 -7.27 -33.58 15.17
CA LEU A 18 -7.34 -32.33 14.39
C LEU A 18 -7.80 -32.58 12.94
N ALA A 19 -7.24 -33.58 12.27
CA ALA A 19 -7.62 -33.93 10.89
C ALA A 19 -9.08 -34.38 10.80
N GLY A 20 -9.58 -35.11 11.80
CA GLY A 20 -11.00 -35.48 11.92
C GLY A 20 -11.93 -34.26 12.05
N HIS A 21 -11.46 -33.17 12.66
CA HIS A 21 -12.15 -31.88 12.69
C HIS A 21 -11.84 -30.98 11.47
N GLY A 22 -11.13 -31.49 10.47
CA GLY A 22 -10.78 -30.77 9.25
C GLY A 22 -9.66 -29.75 9.44
N VAL A 23 -8.82 -29.87 10.47
CA VAL A 23 -7.66 -29.02 10.69
C VAL A 23 -6.39 -29.80 10.34
N VAL A 24 -5.59 -29.28 9.40
CA VAL A 24 -4.33 -29.90 8.99
C VAL A 24 -3.18 -28.94 9.28
N VAL A 25 -2.28 -29.37 10.17
CA VAL A 25 -1.07 -28.60 10.52
C VAL A 25 0.02 -28.88 9.49
N VAL A 26 0.54 -27.84 8.86
CA VAL A 26 1.59 -27.94 7.82
C VAL A 26 2.76 -27.01 8.15
N GLU A 27 3.89 -27.23 7.48
CA GLU A 27 5.02 -26.30 7.53
C GLU A 27 4.67 -24.97 6.83
N GLU A 28 5.18 -23.84 7.31
CA GLU A 28 4.89 -22.50 6.75
C GLU A 28 5.24 -22.43 5.26
N ARG A 29 6.34 -23.08 4.84
CA ARG A 29 6.76 -23.15 3.44
C ARG A 29 5.76 -23.91 2.56
N ALA A 30 5.17 -24.98 3.10
CA ALA A 30 4.16 -25.76 2.40
C ALA A 30 2.85 -24.96 2.26
N LEU A 31 2.39 -24.31 3.35
CA LEU A 31 1.22 -23.46 3.30
C LEU A 31 1.39 -22.31 2.30
N ARG A 32 2.52 -21.62 2.33
CA ARG A 32 2.84 -20.55 1.38
C ARG A 32 2.80 -21.01 -0.08
N ARG A 33 3.29 -22.22 -0.36
CA ARG A 33 3.22 -22.84 -1.70
C ARG A 33 1.77 -23.10 -2.12
N ILE A 34 0.96 -23.65 -1.21
CA ILE A 34 -0.45 -23.94 -1.44
C ILE A 34 -1.25 -22.66 -1.73
N VAL A 35 -1.08 -21.63 -0.90
CA VAL A 35 -1.76 -20.33 -1.07
C VAL A 35 -1.42 -19.71 -2.44
N LYS A 36 -0.15 -19.73 -2.84
CA LYS A 36 0.26 -19.22 -4.16
C LYS A 36 -0.40 -19.96 -5.32
N THR A 37 -0.45 -21.29 -5.25
CA THR A 37 -1.07 -22.13 -6.28
C THR A 37 -2.58 -21.92 -6.33
N TYR A 38 -3.23 -21.86 -5.17
CA TYR A 38 -4.68 -21.71 -5.05
C TYR A 38 -5.17 -20.36 -5.60
N TYR A 39 -4.54 -19.25 -5.20
CA TYR A 39 -4.89 -17.89 -5.66
C TYR A 39 -4.21 -17.50 -6.99
N LYS A 40 -3.48 -18.41 -7.64
CA LYS A 40 -2.75 -18.16 -8.91
C LYS A 40 -1.88 -16.89 -8.88
N LEU A 41 -1.21 -16.63 -7.76
CA LEU A 41 -0.44 -15.40 -7.56
C LEU A 41 0.85 -15.42 -8.41
N PRO A 42 1.12 -14.41 -9.26
CA PRO A 42 2.33 -14.37 -10.07
C PRO A 42 3.58 -14.01 -9.24
N GLY A 43 4.67 -14.77 -9.41
CA GLY A 43 6.03 -14.30 -9.11
C GLY A 43 6.83 -15.00 -8.00
N ILE A 44 8.15 -15.08 -8.22
CA ILE A 44 9.19 -15.33 -7.21
C ILE A 44 9.34 -14.02 -6.41
N GLY A 45 9.14 -14.07 -5.08
CA GLY A 45 9.43 -12.94 -4.19
C GLY A 45 8.27 -12.04 -3.75
N LEU A 46 7.01 -12.27 -4.18
CA LEU A 46 5.86 -11.61 -3.55
C LEU A 46 5.65 -12.14 -2.11
N GLN A 47 5.47 -11.23 -1.15
CA GLN A 47 4.87 -11.55 0.15
C GLN A 47 3.49 -12.15 -0.12
N VAL A 48 3.22 -13.30 0.50
CA VAL A 48 1.92 -13.97 0.42
C VAL A 48 1.13 -13.50 1.63
N PRO A 49 0.01 -12.79 1.46
CA PRO A 49 -0.92 -12.56 2.56
C PRO A 49 -1.41 -13.87 3.16
N HIS A 50 -1.66 -13.91 4.46
CA HIS A 50 -2.10 -15.13 5.18
C HIS A 50 -1.14 -16.33 5.08
N THR A 51 0.08 -16.18 5.61
CA THR A 51 1.02 -17.33 5.72
C THR A 51 0.74 -18.24 6.92
N SER A 52 -0.23 -17.89 7.76
CA SER A 52 -0.55 -18.60 9.00
C SER A 52 -1.71 -19.59 8.87
N CYS A 53 -2.71 -19.32 8.03
CA CYS A 53 -3.83 -20.23 7.80
C CYS A 53 -4.48 -20.08 6.41
N LEU A 54 -5.24 -21.10 5.98
CA LEU A 54 -6.07 -21.09 4.77
C LEU A 54 -7.29 -21.99 4.96
N ALA A 55 -8.49 -21.47 4.74
CA ALA A 55 -9.72 -22.26 4.63
C ALA A 55 -10.01 -22.59 3.15
N LEU A 56 -10.36 -23.84 2.86
CA LEU A 56 -10.76 -24.28 1.52
C LEU A 56 -11.54 -25.59 1.56
N SER A 57 -12.25 -25.91 0.48
CA SER A 57 -12.90 -27.22 0.35
C SER A 57 -11.88 -28.34 0.16
N ARG A 58 -12.26 -29.56 0.55
CA ARG A 58 -11.46 -30.78 0.29
C ARG A 58 -11.11 -30.93 -1.19
N GLU A 59 -12.06 -30.61 -2.06
CA GLU A 59 -11.87 -30.70 -3.52
C GLU A 59 -10.85 -29.68 -4.02
N SER A 60 -10.94 -28.44 -3.53
CA SER A 60 -9.95 -27.39 -3.84
C SER A 60 -8.57 -27.76 -3.34
N LEU A 61 -8.47 -28.33 -2.13
CA LEU A 61 -7.22 -28.81 -1.57
C LEU A 61 -6.59 -29.91 -2.43
N ALA A 62 -7.37 -30.92 -2.81
CA ALA A 62 -6.92 -32.04 -3.64
C ALA A 62 -6.37 -31.61 -5.02
N ARG A 63 -6.72 -30.42 -5.52
CA ARG A 63 -6.20 -29.87 -6.78
C ARG A 63 -4.84 -29.19 -6.62
N VAL A 64 -4.44 -28.81 -5.40
CA VAL A 64 -3.25 -27.98 -5.15
C VAL A 64 -2.17 -28.67 -4.31
N VAL A 65 -2.43 -29.89 -3.81
CA VAL A 65 -1.46 -30.70 -3.04
C VAL A 65 -1.22 -32.06 -3.67
N ASP A 66 -0.03 -32.59 -3.47
CA ASP A 66 0.30 -33.98 -3.82
C ASP A 66 -0.33 -34.93 -2.78
N PRO A 67 -1.03 -36.01 -3.19
CA PRO A 67 -1.57 -37.01 -2.27
C PRO A 67 -0.53 -37.64 -1.34
N ALA A 68 0.77 -37.63 -1.70
CA ALA A 68 1.85 -38.09 -0.84
C ALA A 68 2.17 -37.09 0.30
N ASP A 69 1.91 -35.79 0.09
CA ASP A 69 2.12 -34.74 1.09
C ASP A 69 0.93 -34.63 2.06
N ILE A 70 -0.31 -34.73 1.55
CA ILE A 70 -1.55 -34.69 2.34
C ILE A 70 -2.59 -35.64 1.75
N ASP A 71 -2.96 -36.69 2.49
CA ASP A 71 -4.08 -37.56 2.11
C ASP A 71 -5.42 -36.87 2.38
N THR A 72 -6.06 -36.40 1.31
CA THR A 72 -7.32 -35.66 1.39
C THR A 72 -8.55 -36.55 1.54
N LYS A 73 -8.44 -37.88 1.31
CA LYS A 73 -9.61 -38.79 1.28
C LYS A 73 -10.32 -38.90 2.62
N MET A 74 -9.56 -38.84 3.71
CA MET A 74 -10.06 -38.95 5.07
C MET A 74 -10.50 -37.60 5.67
N LEU A 75 -10.30 -36.49 4.96
CA LEU A 75 -10.66 -35.17 5.44
C LEU A 75 -12.17 -34.88 5.21
N PRO A 76 -12.80 -34.06 6.07
CA PRO A 76 -14.16 -33.59 5.88
C PRO A 76 -14.25 -32.65 4.67
N GLY A 77 -15.46 -32.31 4.25
CA GLY A 77 -15.70 -31.49 3.04
C GLY A 77 -15.06 -30.09 3.08
N ARG A 78 -14.81 -29.57 4.28
CA ARG A 78 -14.17 -28.26 4.51
C ARG A 78 -12.94 -28.44 5.39
N VAL A 79 -11.84 -27.84 4.96
CA VAL A 79 -10.51 -28.04 5.54
C VAL A 79 -9.89 -26.68 5.86
N VAL A 80 -9.25 -26.61 7.01
CA VAL A 80 -8.41 -25.49 7.43
C VAL A 80 -6.96 -25.97 7.49
N LEU A 81 -6.10 -25.36 6.70
CA LEU A 81 -4.65 -25.53 6.81
C LEU A 81 -4.10 -24.50 7.77
N VAL A 82 -3.22 -24.90 8.69
CA VAL A 82 -2.54 -23.99 9.62
C VAL A 82 -1.05 -24.24 9.63
N ALA A 83 -0.25 -23.16 9.54
CA ALA A 83 1.17 -23.21 9.79
C ALA A 83 1.43 -23.15 11.31
N ALA A 84 2.00 -24.21 11.89
CA ALA A 84 2.36 -24.25 13.30
C ALA A 84 3.46 -25.27 13.60
N ASP A 85 4.17 -25.08 14.72
CA ASP A 85 5.16 -26.05 15.20
C ASP A 85 4.48 -27.29 15.78
N ARG A 86 4.53 -28.40 15.03
CA ARG A 86 3.97 -29.68 15.44
C ARG A 86 4.58 -30.20 16.74
N ALA A 87 5.86 -29.93 17.02
CA ALA A 87 6.51 -30.44 18.22
C ALA A 87 5.91 -29.81 19.50
N SER A 88 5.65 -28.50 19.49
CA SER A 88 5.02 -27.80 20.62
C SER A 88 3.56 -28.18 20.83
N ILE A 89 2.80 -28.41 19.75
CA ILE A 89 1.42 -28.89 19.81
C ILE A 89 1.37 -30.31 20.41
N ALA A 90 2.25 -31.21 19.97
CA ALA A 90 2.32 -32.58 20.48
C ALA A 90 2.64 -32.63 21.98
N ARG A 91 3.46 -31.69 22.47
CA ARG A 91 3.77 -31.53 23.91
C ARG A 91 2.61 -30.95 24.73
N GLY A 92 1.57 -30.42 24.08
CA GLY A 92 0.44 -29.79 24.77
C GLY A 92 0.75 -28.41 25.34
N ASP A 93 1.70 -27.67 24.75
CA ASP A 93 2.00 -26.30 25.15
C ASP A 93 0.77 -25.39 24.96
N ALA A 94 0.32 -24.76 26.04
CA ALA A 94 -0.85 -23.89 26.05
C ALA A 94 -0.72 -22.71 25.09
N ALA A 95 0.48 -22.13 24.95
CA ALA A 95 0.72 -21.02 24.02
C ALA A 95 0.65 -21.49 22.56
N ALA A 96 1.23 -22.65 22.25
CA ALA A 96 1.18 -23.23 20.91
C ALA A 96 -0.24 -23.66 20.52
N LEU A 97 -0.98 -24.27 21.44
CA LEU A 97 -2.39 -24.64 21.23
C LEU A 97 -3.29 -23.41 21.09
N SER A 98 -3.02 -22.33 21.81
CA SER A 98 -3.73 -21.05 21.66
C SER A 98 -3.42 -20.37 20.33
N ALA A 99 -2.15 -20.40 19.86
CA ALA A 99 -1.78 -19.89 18.54
C ALA A 99 -2.41 -20.72 17.41
N LEU A 100 -2.48 -22.05 17.56
CA LEU A 100 -3.23 -22.91 16.66
C LEU A 100 -4.71 -22.54 16.65
N TRP A 101 -5.32 -22.37 17.83
CA TRP A 101 -6.73 -21.97 17.97
C TRP A 101 -7.01 -20.64 17.26
N ARG A 102 -6.15 -19.63 17.48
CA ARG A 102 -6.22 -18.33 16.81
C ARG A 102 -6.30 -18.45 15.29
N ASN A 103 -5.41 -19.24 14.71
CA ASN A 103 -5.35 -19.46 13.26
C ASN A 103 -6.56 -20.26 12.74
N VAL A 104 -7.02 -21.26 13.48
CA VAL A 104 -8.23 -22.02 13.12
C VAL A 104 -9.45 -21.11 13.17
N PHE A 105 -9.58 -20.30 14.24
CA PHE A 105 -10.68 -19.36 14.41
C PHE A 105 -10.76 -18.36 13.25
N HIS A 106 -9.64 -17.73 12.91
CA HIS A 106 -9.56 -16.81 11.77
C HIS A 106 -10.03 -17.48 10.47
N ALA A 107 -9.52 -18.67 10.17
CA ALA A 107 -9.90 -19.41 8.97
C ALA A 107 -11.39 -19.82 8.97
N ARG A 108 -11.97 -20.16 10.12
CA ARG A 108 -13.41 -20.50 10.23
C ARG A 108 -14.31 -19.28 10.04
N ILE A 109 -13.84 -18.07 10.34
CA ILE A 109 -14.56 -16.83 9.98
C ILE A 109 -14.63 -16.70 8.46
N HIS A 110 -13.51 -16.84 7.75
CA HIS A 110 -13.48 -16.83 6.28
C HIS A 110 -14.45 -17.88 5.71
N GLU A 111 -14.43 -19.10 6.23
CA GLU A 111 -15.34 -20.17 5.81
C GLU A 111 -16.82 -19.82 6.04
N ALA A 112 -17.16 -19.15 7.15
CA ALA A 112 -18.52 -18.70 7.43
C ALA A 112 -18.97 -17.63 6.43
N PHE A 113 -18.07 -16.71 6.07
CA PHE A 113 -18.33 -15.71 5.03
C PHE A 113 -18.47 -16.32 3.64
N ASP A 114 -17.60 -17.24 3.25
CA ASP A 114 -17.69 -17.98 1.99
C ASP A 114 -19.07 -18.67 1.86
N ALA A 115 -19.53 -19.33 2.92
CA ALA A 115 -20.85 -19.98 2.93
C ALA A 115 -22.00 -18.99 2.74
N ARG A 116 -21.91 -17.78 3.30
CA ARG A 116 -22.92 -16.71 3.13
C ARG A 116 -22.86 -16.07 1.74
N ILE A 117 -21.67 -15.95 1.16
CA ILE A 117 -21.47 -15.45 -0.20
C ILE A 117 -22.03 -16.47 -1.21
N ASP A 118 -21.67 -17.74 -1.07
CA ASP A 118 -22.10 -18.83 -1.97
C ASP A 118 -23.63 -19.04 -1.94
N SER A 119 -24.25 -18.86 -0.77
CA SER A 119 -25.71 -18.93 -0.63
C SER A 119 -26.43 -17.65 -1.05
N GLY A 120 -25.71 -16.57 -1.38
CA GLY A 120 -26.27 -15.27 -1.71
C GLY A 120 -26.83 -14.49 -0.51
N ALA A 121 -26.66 -14.99 0.71
CA ALA A 121 -27.08 -14.32 1.95
C ALA A 121 -26.27 -13.05 2.24
N LEU A 122 -25.01 -12.99 1.76
CA LEU A 122 -24.18 -11.79 1.81
C LEU A 122 -23.92 -11.27 0.40
N THR A 123 -24.49 -10.10 0.09
CA THR A 123 -24.37 -9.47 -1.23
C THR A 123 -23.49 -8.22 -1.18
N GLY A 124 -22.98 -7.78 -2.33
CA GLY A 124 -22.25 -6.50 -2.42
C GLY A 124 -23.07 -5.29 -1.97
N ALA A 125 -24.41 -5.34 -2.04
CA ALA A 125 -25.28 -4.29 -1.50
C ALA A 125 -25.32 -4.30 0.03
N ALA A 126 -25.31 -5.48 0.65
CA ALA A 126 -25.19 -5.62 2.10
C ALA A 126 -23.85 -5.06 2.59
N ILE A 127 -22.73 -5.40 1.92
CA ILE A 127 -21.41 -4.86 2.23
C ILE A 127 -21.38 -3.34 2.16
N ARG A 128 -21.91 -2.74 1.09
CA ARG A 128 -21.98 -1.26 0.99
C ARG A 128 -22.77 -0.65 2.16
N THR A 129 -23.79 -1.33 2.66
CA THR A 129 -24.53 -0.91 3.86
C THR A 129 -23.64 -1.00 5.11
N ARG A 130 -22.88 -2.09 5.29
CA ARG A 130 -21.93 -2.23 6.40
C ARG A 130 -20.84 -1.18 6.38
N VAL A 131 -20.22 -0.95 5.21
CA VAL A 131 -19.21 0.10 5.02
C VAL A 131 -19.76 1.47 5.39
N ARG A 132 -21.02 1.78 5.02
CA ARG A 132 -21.67 3.04 5.41
C ARG A 132 -21.90 3.15 6.92
N GLN A 133 -22.23 2.04 7.60
CA GLN A 133 -22.42 2.01 9.06
C GLN A 133 -21.10 2.17 9.83
N ILE A 134 -20.00 1.65 9.27
CA ILE A 134 -18.64 1.86 9.79
C ILE A 134 -18.24 3.32 9.58
N GLY A 135 -18.48 3.86 8.39
CA GLY A 135 -18.00 5.16 7.94
C GLY A 135 -16.92 4.98 6.87
N GLN A 136 -16.99 5.79 5.81
CA GLN A 136 -16.11 5.63 4.64
C GLN A 136 -14.65 5.92 5.00
N THR A 137 -14.41 6.97 5.77
CA THR A 137 -13.07 7.38 6.21
C THR A 137 -12.42 6.28 7.07
N GLU A 138 -13.17 5.77 8.04
CA GLU A 138 -12.75 4.72 8.96
C GLU A 138 -12.48 3.41 8.20
N PHE A 139 -13.34 3.07 7.23
CA PHE A 139 -13.14 1.88 6.39
C PHE A 139 -11.92 2.02 5.46
N ASP A 140 -11.62 3.23 4.96
CA ASP A 140 -10.44 3.49 4.14
C ASP A 140 -9.14 3.41 4.97
N GLU A 141 -9.17 3.84 6.24
CA GLU A 141 -8.06 3.66 7.18
C GLU A 141 -7.83 2.18 7.52
N ILE A 142 -8.90 1.45 7.81
CA ILE A 142 -8.84 -0.01 8.00
C ILE A 142 -8.24 -0.70 6.77
N ARG A 143 -8.68 -0.32 5.57
CA ARG A 143 -8.13 -0.86 4.32
C ARG A 143 -6.63 -0.59 4.21
N LEU A 144 -6.18 0.60 4.63
CA LEU A 144 -4.78 0.96 4.63
C LEU A 144 -3.98 0.10 5.63
N VAL A 145 -4.48 -0.09 6.85
CA VAL A 145 -3.85 -0.94 7.87
C VAL A 145 -3.72 -2.38 7.38
N LEU A 146 -4.81 -3.00 6.93
CA LEU A 146 -4.81 -4.37 6.42
C LEU A 146 -3.87 -4.54 5.21
N ARG A 147 -3.75 -3.52 4.37
CA ARG A 147 -2.80 -3.50 3.26
C ARG A 147 -1.35 -3.40 3.73
N GLN A 148 -1.06 -2.58 4.73
CA GLN A 148 0.29 -2.41 5.31
C GLN A 148 0.77 -3.68 6.01
N GLU A 149 -0.13 -4.35 6.74
CA GLU A 149 0.12 -5.66 7.37
C GLU A 149 0.17 -6.81 6.34
N GLY A 150 -0.14 -6.52 5.07
CA GLY A 150 -0.08 -7.48 3.99
C GLY A 150 -1.10 -8.60 4.14
N LEU A 151 -2.30 -8.30 4.65
CA LEU A 151 -3.40 -9.25 4.85
C LEU A 151 -4.35 -9.33 3.64
N LEU A 152 -4.41 -8.30 2.79
CA LEU A 152 -5.35 -8.29 1.67
C LEU A 152 -4.87 -9.12 0.46
N LEU A 153 -5.62 -10.16 0.10
CA LEU A 153 -5.43 -10.93 -1.14
C LEU A 153 -6.14 -10.25 -2.33
N PRO A 154 -5.55 -10.25 -3.53
CA PRO A 154 -6.25 -9.83 -4.74
C PRO A 154 -7.43 -10.76 -5.09
N PRO A 155 -8.59 -10.23 -5.53
CA PRO A 155 -8.89 -8.82 -5.77
C PRO A 155 -9.17 -8.05 -4.46
N VAL A 156 -8.63 -6.83 -4.36
CA VAL A 156 -8.87 -5.97 -3.19
C VAL A 156 -10.14 -5.15 -3.42
N ASP A 157 -11.29 -5.77 -3.17
CA ASP A 157 -12.61 -5.12 -3.18
C ASP A 157 -13.17 -4.96 -1.75
N ASP A 158 -14.28 -4.22 -1.62
CA ASP A 158 -14.88 -3.93 -0.30
C ASP A 158 -15.38 -5.20 0.42
N MET A 159 -15.75 -6.25 -0.32
CA MET A 159 -16.18 -7.52 0.27
C MET A 159 -15.00 -8.18 0.98
N HIS A 160 -13.89 -8.37 0.28
CA HIS A 160 -12.71 -9.03 0.85
C HIS A 160 -12.08 -8.19 1.96
N VAL A 161 -12.06 -6.86 1.83
CA VAL A 161 -11.60 -5.96 2.90
C VAL A 161 -12.49 -6.06 4.14
N TYR A 162 -13.81 -6.12 3.96
CA TYR A 162 -14.74 -6.26 5.09
C TYR A 162 -14.59 -7.62 5.78
N VAL A 163 -14.53 -8.72 5.02
CA VAL A 163 -14.31 -10.07 5.59
C VAL A 163 -13.01 -10.10 6.39
N GLU A 164 -11.94 -9.53 5.84
CA GLU A 164 -10.64 -9.51 6.50
C GLU A 164 -10.61 -8.63 7.75
N LEU A 165 -11.32 -7.50 7.72
CA LEU A 165 -11.56 -6.68 8.90
C LEU A 165 -12.25 -7.51 10.00
N VAL A 166 -13.35 -8.20 9.68
CA VAL A 166 -14.10 -8.98 10.67
C VAL A 166 -13.23 -10.10 11.25
N ALA A 167 -12.53 -10.84 10.40
CA ALA A 167 -11.64 -11.91 10.81
C ALA A 167 -10.52 -11.40 11.73
N THR A 168 -9.80 -10.35 11.31
CA THR A 168 -8.69 -9.80 12.08
C THR A 168 -9.16 -9.11 13.37
N TYR A 169 -10.24 -8.34 13.34
CA TYR A 169 -10.75 -7.64 14.52
C TYR A 169 -11.19 -8.62 15.61
N LEU A 170 -11.99 -9.64 15.25
CA LEU A 170 -12.44 -10.65 16.21
C LEU A 170 -11.28 -11.52 16.70
N GLU A 171 -10.34 -11.88 15.82
CA GLU A 171 -9.12 -12.58 16.22
C GLU A 171 -8.35 -11.80 17.29
N LEU A 172 -8.09 -10.51 17.06
CA LEU A 172 -7.41 -9.67 18.03
C LEU A 172 -8.24 -9.55 19.32
N ARG A 173 -9.56 -9.37 19.23
CA ARG A 173 -10.45 -9.27 20.40
C ARG A 173 -10.37 -10.50 21.32
N TYR A 174 -10.30 -11.71 20.78
CA TYR A 174 -10.27 -12.94 21.59
C TYR A 174 -8.87 -13.42 21.98
N PHE A 175 -7.88 -13.25 21.10
CA PHE A 175 -6.55 -13.84 21.26
C PHE A 175 -5.45 -12.84 21.60
N ALA A 176 -5.65 -11.55 21.30
CA ALA A 176 -4.67 -10.51 21.58
C ALA A 176 -5.34 -9.13 21.85
N PRO A 177 -6.18 -9.00 22.90
CA PRO A 177 -6.97 -7.78 23.12
C PRO A 177 -6.11 -6.51 23.17
N GLN A 178 -4.90 -6.60 23.71
CA GLN A 178 -3.97 -5.47 23.82
C GLN A 178 -3.43 -4.97 22.47
N ALA A 179 -3.47 -5.81 21.43
CA ALA A 179 -3.05 -5.43 20.09
C ALA A 179 -4.18 -4.78 19.28
N LEU A 180 -5.43 -4.85 19.76
CA LEU A 180 -6.59 -4.31 19.07
C LEU A 180 -6.48 -2.79 18.92
N ASP A 181 -6.27 -2.07 20.03
CA ASP A 181 -6.12 -0.60 20.04
C ASP A 181 -4.95 -0.12 19.17
N ARG A 182 -3.87 -0.91 19.13
CA ARG A 182 -2.69 -0.58 18.32
C ARG A 182 -2.94 -0.77 16.84
N THR A 183 -3.72 -1.78 16.48
CA THR A 183 -3.93 -2.18 15.08
C THR A 183 -5.07 -1.39 14.47
N PHE A 184 -6.16 -1.17 15.21
CA PHE A 184 -7.31 -0.40 14.76
C PHE A 184 -7.69 0.68 15.79
N PRO A 185 -6.88 1.74 15.94
CA PRO A 185 -7.12 2.78 16.95
C PRO A 185 -8.51 3.41 16.80
N VAL A 186 -8.88 3.80 15.57
CA VAL A 186 -10.18 4.42 15.27
C VAL A 186 -11.36 3.45 15.43
N ALA A 187 -11.13 2.15 15.21
CA ALA A 187 -12.16 1.13 15.39
C ALA A 187 -12.34 0.74 16.88
N SER A 188 -11.31 0.91 17.72
CA SER A 188 -11.38 0.55 19.13
C SER A 188 -12.33 1.45 19.91
N ASP A 189 -12.35 2.75 19.59
CA ASP A 189 -13.24 3.74 20.21
C ASP A 189 -14.75 3.41 20.03
N ARG A 190 -15.08 2.65 18.96
CA ARG A 190 -16.45 2.21 18.63
C ARG A 190 -16.62 0.70 18.74
N GLY A 191 -15.84 0.05 19.61
CA GLY A 191 -15.73 -1.42 19.62
C GLY A 191 -17.05 -2.18 19.80
N ASP A 192 -17.95 -1.71 20.66
CA ASP A 192 -19.24 -2.38 20.87
C ASP A 192 -20.18 -2.24 19.67
N GLU A 193 -20.15 -1.10 18.97
CA GLU A 193 -20.94 -0.89 17.75
C GLU A 193 -20.45 -1.80 16.62
N LEU A 194 -19.13 -1.94 16.48
CA LEU A 194 -18.55 -2.81 15.46
C LEU A 194 -18.83 -4.29 15.76
N VAL A 195 -18.76 -4.72 17.01
CA VAL A 195 -19.13 -6.10 17.35
C VAL A 195 -20.61 -6.36 17.10
N ALA A 196 -21.50 -5.43 17.43
CA ALA A 196 -22.91 -5.55 17.08
C ALA A 196 -23.14 -5.61 15.56
N LEU A 197 -22.35 -4.85 14.79
CA LEU A 197 -22.37 -4.91 13.33
C LEU A 197 -21.91 -6.26 12.80
N PHE A 198 -20.80 -6.80 13.31
CA PHE A 198 -20.24 -8.09 12.89
C PHE A 198 -21.16 -9.26 13.26
N ALA A 199 -21.89 -9.16 14.36
CA ALA A 199 -22.87 -10.15 14.80
C ALA A 199 -24.05 -10.33 13.81
N LEU A 200 -24.28 -9.38 12.88
CA LEU A 200 -25.25 -9.55 11.79
C LEU A 200 -24.80 -10.60 10.76
N ASP A 201 -23.50 -10.81 10.66
CA ASP A 201 -22.88 -11.61 9.62
C ASP A 201 -22.28 -12.92 10.16
N VAL A 202 -21.74 -12.93 11.39
CA VAL A 202 -21.12 -14.12 11.99
C VAL A 202 -21.38 -14.21 13.50
N ASP A 203 -21.69 -15.43 14.00
CA ASP A 203 -21.70 -15.74 15.43
C ASP A 203 -20.28 -16.07 15.91
N ALA A 204 -19.59 -15.03 16.39
CA ALA A 204 -18.19 -15.11 16.79
C ALA A 204 -17.96 -16.07 17.97
N ASP A 205 -18.86 -16.09 18.96
CA ASP A 205 -18.70 -16.92 20.16
C ASP A 205 -18.90 -18.40 19.82
N ALA A 206 -19.89 -18.72 18.98
CA ALA A 206 -20.09 -20.09 18.51
C ALA A 206 -18.89 -20.59 17.68
N LEU A 207 -18.33 -19.73 16.80
CA LEU A 207 -17.13 -20.07 16.04
C LEU A 207 -15.89 -20.23 16.94
N LEU A 208 -15.75 -19.42 17.98
CA LEU A 208 -14.65 -19.52 18.94
C LEU A 208 -14.67 -20.88 19.63
N VAL A 209 -15.85 -21.31 20.10
CA VAL A 209 -16.01 -22.63 20.73
C VAL A 209 -15.75 -23.76 19.72
N ALA A 210 -16.30 -23.66 18.50
CA ALA A 210 -16.15 -24.67 17.47
C ALA A 210 -14.72 -24.81 16.91
N SER A 211 -13.92 -23.74 16.98
CA SER A 211 -12.53 -23.70 16.50
C SER A 211 -11.50 -24.17 17.54
N ARG A 212 -11.93 -24.46 18.77
CA ARG A 212 -11.04 -24.85 19.87
C ARG A 212 -10.36 -26.20 19.58
N PRO A 213 -9.02 -26.24 19.49
CA PRO A 213 -8.28 -27.50 19.30
C PRO A 213 -8.47 -28.46 20.48
N PRO A 214 -8.40 -29.78 20.25
CA PRO A 214 -8.30 -30.77 21.32
C PRO A 214 -7.13 -30.41 22.26
N ARG A 215 -7.35 -30.56 23.57
CA ARG A 215 -6.37 -30.25 24.64
C ARG A 215 -6.04 -28.76 24.83
N ALA A 216 -6.59 -27.84 24.03
CA ALA A 216 -6.44 -26.41 24.28
C ALA A 216 -7.10 -25.99 25.61
N PRO A 217 -6.61 -24.92 26.28
CA PRO A 217 -7.23 -24.39 27.49
C PRO A 217 -8.69 -23.96 27.27
N THR A 218 -9.47 -23.81 28.34
CA THR A 218 -10.89 -23.41 28.28
C THR A 218 -11.10 -21.98 27.77
N LYS A 219 -10.09 -21.13 27.94
CA LYS A 219 -10.01 -19.79 27.35
C LYS A 219 -8.70 -19.65 26.57
N PRO A 220 -8.66 -18.84 25.51
CA PRO A 220 -7.41 -18.55 24.80
C PRO A 220 -6.31 -18.14 25.79
N PHE A 221 -5.13 -18.72 25.63
CA PHE A 221 -3.96 -18.25 26.36
C PHE A 221 -3.56 -16.92 25.74
N VAL A 222 -3.92 -15.84 26.43
CA VAL A 222 -3.37 -14.51 26.20
C VAL A 222 -2.13 -14.44 27.09
N PRO A 223 -0.91 -14.44 26.52
CA PRO A 223 0.27 -14.24 27.34
C PRO A 223 0.04 -12.95 28.14
N ALA A 224 0.14 -13.04 29.46
CA ALA A 224 0.19 -11.84 30.27
C ALA A 224 1.36 -11.04 29.70
N VAL A 225 1.06 -9.89 29.09
CA VAL A 225 2.08 -8.89 28.88
C VAL A 225 2.41 -8.41 30.28
N VAL A 226 3.31 -9.13 30.94
CA VAL A 226 4.12 -8.51 31.96
C VAL A 226 4.93 -7.53 31.15
N GLU A 227 4.49 -6.26 31.12
CA GLU A 227 5.36 -5.14 30.75
C GLU A 227 6.44 -5.00 31.82
N GLU A 228 7.14 -6.09 32.14
CA GLU A 228 8.44 -5.98 32.74
C GLU A 228 9.31 -5.46 31.62
N PRO A 229 9.84 -4.22 31.74
CA PRO A 229 10.76 -3.70 30.76
C PRO A 229 11.89 -4.71 30.69
N THR A 230 12.00 -5.46 29.59
CA THR A 230 13.18 -6.30 29.38
C THR A 230 14.31 -5.31 29.25
N PRO A 231 15.20 -5.16 30.26
CA PRO A 231 16.18 -4.10 30.22
C PRO A 231 17.07 -4.41 29.03
N LEU A 232 17.16 -3.48 28.07
CA LEU A 232 18.17 -3.61 27.03
C LEU A 232 19.51 -3.78 27.73
N PRO A 233 20.30 -4.83 27.42
CA PRO A 233 21.56 -5.06 28.11
C PRO A 233 22.42 -3.81 27.99
N GLU A 234 22.82 -3.24 29.13
CA GLU A 234 23.72 -2.08 29.17
C GLU A 234 25.13 -2.52 28.75
N VAL A 235 25.36 -2.60 27.44
CA VAL A 235 26.68 -2.92 26.88
C VAL A 235 27.55 -1.67 26.96
N ARG A 236 28.31 -1.54 28.05
CA ARG A 236 29.29 -0.45 28.23
C ARG A 236 30.64 -0.87 27.66
N VAL A 237 31.09 -0.16 26.64
CA VAL A 237 32.39 -0.35 25.99
C VAL A 237 33.17 0.97 26.04
N PRO A 238 33.99 1.21 27.08
CA PRO A 238 34.71 2.48 27.25
C PRO A 238 35.59 2.86 26.06
N SER A 239 36.14 1.87 25.33
CA SER A 239 36.94 2.10 24.13
C SER A 239 36.15 2.74 22.97
N ALA A 240 34.81 2.75 23.02
CA ALA A 240 33.96 3.42 22.06
C ALA A 240 34.08 4.96 22.13
N ALA A 241 34.54 5.54 23.25
CA ALA A 241 34.68 6.98 23.42
C ALA A 241 35.61 7.62 22.36
N LYS A 242 36.72 6.96 22.02
CA LYS A 242 37.63 7.44 20.97
C LYS A 242 36.96 7.44 19.59
N ALA A 243 36.16 6.41 19.32
CA ALA A 243 35.41 6.31 18.07
C ALA A 243 34.27 7.35 18.00
N ALA A 244 33.66 7.70 19.13
CA ALA A 244 32.66 8.77 19.23
C ALA A 244 33.29 10.12 18.86
N SER A 245 34.44 10.47 19.44
CA SER A 245 35.17 11.70 19.11
C SER A 245 35.59 11.77 17.64
N HIS A 246 36.00 10.64 17.04
CA HIS A 246 36.30 10.58 15.60
C HIS A 246 35.08 10.78 14.72
N ALA A 247 33.93 10.20 15.08
CA ALA A 247 32.67 10.42 14.37
C ALA A 247 32.23 11.88 14.47
N ARG A 248 32.41 12.49 15.65
CA ARG A 248 32.14 13.91 15.91
C ARG A 248 32.99 14.84 15.06
N ALA A 249 34.30 14.58 14.99
CA ALA A 249 35.22 15.35 14.14
C ALA A 249 34.85 15.27 12.64
N LYS A 250 34.22 14.17 12.21
CA LYS A 250 33.68 14.02 10.85
C LYS A 250 32.29 14.63 10.65
N GLY A 251 31.72 15.28 11.67
CA GLY A 251 30.38 15.87 11.65
C GLY A 251 29.23 14.85 11.68
N ASN A 252 29.50 13.58 12.03
CA ASN A 252 28.49 12.53 12.12
C ASN A 252 27.97 12.42 13.55
N ARG A 253 27.00 13.29 13.88
CA ARG A 253 26.40 13.42 15.21
C ARG A 253 25.57 12.20 15.59
N GLY A 254 24.79 11.65 14.65
CA GLY A 254 24.01 10.42 14.88
C GLY A 254 24.90 9.23 15.30
N ARG A 255 26.03 9.02 14.60
CA ARG A 255 26.99 7.96 14.98
C ARG A 255 27.76 8.30 16.26
N ALA A 256 28.12 9.57 16.47
CA ALA A 256 28.80 10.00 17.69
C ALA A 256 27.91 9.74 18.92
N ALA A 257 26.62 10.03 18.85
CA ALA A 257 25.65 9.77 19.91
C ALA A 257 25.53 8.28 20.27
N ILE A 258 25.42 7.40 19.27
CA ILE A 258 25.37 5.93 19.49
C ILE A 258 26.66 5.44 20.19
N LEU A 259 27.82 5.93 19.74
CA LEU A 259 29.11 5.51 20.29
C LEU A 259 29.37 6.09 21.69
N ALA A 260 28.91 7.31 21.96
CA ALA A 260 28.95 7.93 23.29
C ALA A 260 28.03 7.19 24.26
N ALA A 261 26.80 6.86 23.85
CA ALA A 261 25.87 6.03 24.63
C ALA A 261 26.46 4.64 24.92
N ARG A 262 27.13 4.02 23.94
CA ARG A 262 27.86 2.75 24.12
C ARG A 262 29.04 2.86 25.08
N ALA A 263 29.67 4.03 25.18
CA ALA A 263 30.72 4.30 26.17
C ALA A 263 30.17 4.57 27.58
N GLY A 264 28.84 4.69 27.74
CA GLY A 264 28.20 5.08 28.99
C GLY A 264 28.11 6.60 29.21
N ASP A 265 28.50 7.41 28.22
CA ASP A 265 28.46 8.88 28.29
C ASP A 265 27.19 9.43 27.61
N LEU A 266 26.08 9.36 28.35
CA LEU A 266 24.79 9.84 27.88
C LEU A 266 24.74 11.37 27.75
N ALA A 267 25.55 12.10 28.51
CA ALA A 267 25.64 13.56 28.43
C ALA A 267 26.23 14.00 27.09
N SER A 268 27.35 13.41 26.67
CA SER A 268 27.92 13.68 25.34
C SER A 268 26.99 13.20 24.21
N ALA A 269 26.33 12.05 24.38
CA ALA A 269 25.37 11.57 23.39
C ALA A 269 24.21 12.55 23.21
N ARG A 270 23.72 13.12 24.30
CA ARG A 270 22.66 14.14 24.29
C ARG A 270 23.11 15.40 23.55
N ILE A 271 24.30 15.93 23.86
CA ILE A 271 24.85 17.12 23.19
C ILE A 271 24.95 16.93 21.67
N ASP A 272 25.41 15.76 21.22
CA ASP A 272 25.48 15.46 19.78
C ASP A 272 24.09 15.42 19.13
N LEU A 273 23.08 14.89 19.83
CA LEU A 273 21.70 14.85 19.35
C LEU A 273 21.04 16.23 19.35
N ASP A 274 21.31 17.08 20.34
CA ASP A 274 20.85 18.48 20.35
C ASP A 274 21.42 19.23 19.13
N GLU A 275 22.68 19.01 18.77
CA GLU A 275 23.27 19.61 17.57
C GLU A 275 22.64 19.07 16.27
N LEU A 276 22.36 17.76 16.20
CA LEU A 276 21.65 17.17 15.07
C LEU A 276 20.23 17.75 14.93
N VAL A 277 19.50 17.85 16.03
CA VAL A 277 18.16 18.45 16.10
C VAL A 277 18.21 19.92 15.71
N GLY A 278 19.18 20.69 16.20
CA GLY A 278 19.33 22.10 15.82
C GLY A 278 19.56 22.29 14.32
N ARG A 279 20.33 21.40 13.68
CA ARG A 279 20.51 21.40 12.22
C ARG A 279 19.23 21.05 11.48
N LEU A 280 18.55 19.98 11.89
CA LEU A 280 17.24 19.60 11.33
C LEU A 280 16.24 20.75 11.45
N ALA A 281 16.08 21.31 12.64
CA ALA A 281 15.14 22.40 12.91
C ALA A 281 15.40 23.62 12.04
N LYS A 282 16.67 24.00 11.86
CA LYS A 282 17.08 25.08 10.98
C LYS A 282 16.68 24.82 9.53
N ASP A 283 16.99 23.63 9.00
CA ASP A 283 16.73 23.30 7.59
C ASP A 283 15.22 23.11 7.31
N LEU A 284 14.49 22.57 8.29
CA LEU A 284 13.04 22.37 8.26
C LEU A 284 12.25 23.64 8.58
N HIS A 285 12.87 24.67 9.16
CA HIS A 285 12.19 25.81 9.77
C HIS A 285 11.15 25.39 10.83
N ALA A 286 11.49 24.37 11.64
CA ALA A 286 10.62 23.90 12.71
C ALA A 286 10.64 24.88 13.90
N GLU A 287 9.47 25.36 14.32
CA GLU A 287 9.34 26.30 15.45
C GLU A 287 9.37 25.59 16.81
N HIS A 288 8.91 24.34 16.86
CA HIS A 288 8.82 23.55 18.09
C HIS A 288 9.64 22.26 17.95
N THR A 289 10.72 22.15 18.73
CA THR A 289 11.62 20.98 18.74
C THR A 289 11.74 20.36 20.12
N ALA A 290 10.83 20.73 21.04
CA ALA A 290 10.84 20.23 22.41
C ALA A 290 10.74 18.69 22.41
N GLY A 291 11.55 18.04 23.23
CA GLY A 291 11.56 16.57 23.34
C GLY A 291 12.22 15.82 22.17
N TRP A 292 12.57 16.48 21.05
CA TRP A 292 13.12 15.78 19.88
C TRP A 292 14.41 15.02 20.21
N ALA A 293 15.38 15.70 20.81
CA ALA A 293 16.63 15.06 21.19
C ALA A 293 16.44 14.04 22.34
N GLU A 294 15.34 14.11 23.12
CA GLU A 294 15.07 13.17 24.21
C GLU A 294 14.62 11.84 23.63
N ALA A 295 13.66 11.90 22.71
CA ALA A 295 13.21 10.73 21.94
C ALA A 295 14.37 10.11 21.13
N LEU A 296 15.19 10.92 20.46
CA LEU A 296 16.34 10.41 19.71
C LEU A 296 17.44 9.82 20.62
N LEU A 297 17.52 10.22 21.89
CA LEU A 297 18.43 9.63 22.85
C LEU A 297 18.02 8.19 23.18
N LEU A 298 16.71 7.91 23.25
CA LEU A 298 16.19 6.54 23.38
C LEU A 298 16.62 5.66 22.20
N VAL A 299 16.55 6.20 20.97
CA VAL A 299 17.03 5.53 19.75
C VAL A 299 18.53 5.26 19.82
N ALA A 300 19.33 6.23 20.27
CA ALA A 300 20.78 6.06 20.40
C ALA A 300 21.16 5.01 21.45
N ARG A 301 20.43 4.95 22.58
CA ARG A 301 20.60 3.92 23.62
C ARG A 301 20.25 2.54 23.09
N SER A 302 19.14 2.41 22.36
CA SER A 302 18.74 1.16 21.71
C SER A 302 19.80 0.68 20.72
N ALA A 303 20.30 1.57 19.85
CA ALA A 303 21.38 1.26 18.92
C ALA A 303 22.71 0.92 19.60
N ALA A 304 23.00 1.51 20.75
CA ALA A 304 24.22 1.23 21.50
C ALA A 304 24.27 -0.21 22.02
N ALA A 305 23.12 -0.78 22.40
CA ALA A 305 23.00 -2.17 22.87
C ALA A 305 23.09 -3.22 21.74
N GLN A 306 22.91 -2.81 20.48
CA GLN A 306 22.77 -3.73 19.32
C GLN A 306 23.90 -3.62 18.29
N HIS A 307 24.00 -4.61 17.38
CA HIS A 307 25.07 -4.66 16.35
C HIS A 307 24.82 -3.70 15.16
N ALA A 308 25.84 -3.53 14.30
CA ALA A 308 25.95 -2.49 13.26
C ALA A 308 24.88 -2.49 12.13
N ARG A 309 23.90 -3.39 12.12
CA ARG A 309 22.79 -3.43 11.14
C ARG A 309 21.42 -3.12 11.75
N ASP A 310 21.41 -2.54 12.94
CA ASP A 310 20.22 -2.21 13.71
C ASP A 310 19.34 -1.10 13.05
N PRO A 311 18.00 -1.26 13.03
CA PRO A 311 17.05 -0.23 12.61
C PRO A 311 17.21 1.13 13.30
N ALA A 312 17.53 1.16 14.60
CA ALA A 312 17.68 2.40 15.36
C ALA A 312 18.91 3.21 14.89
N ALA A 313 20.04 2.52 14.66
CA ALA A 313 21.22 3.12 14.04
C ALA A 313 20.94 3.68 12.64
N ARG A 314 20.14 2.98 11.83
CA ARG A 314 19.76 3.42 10.48
C ARG A 314 18.81 4.61 10.49
N LEU A 315 17.92 4.71 11.47
CA LEU A 315 17.05 5.87 11.66
C LEU A 315 17.88 7.13 11.89
N LEU A 316 18.81 7.10 12.86
CA LEU A 316 19.73 8.22 13.11
C LEU A 316 20.63 8.53 11.91
N GLN A 317 21.02 7.52 11.15
CA GLN A 317 21.78 7.71 9.90
C GLN A 317 20.95 8.39 8.81
N ASP A 318 19.69 8.00 8.61
CA ASP A 318 18.80 8.61 7.62
C ASP A 318 18.53 10.09 7.99
N LEU A 319 18.33 10.42 9.28
CA LEU A 319 18.23 11.81 9.77
C LEU A 319 19.54 12.60 9.58
N GLN A 320 20.69 12.03 9.93
CA GLN A 320 21.99 12.66 9.68
C GLN A 320 22.21 12.93 8.19
N THR A 321 21.77 12.00 7.33
CA THR A 321 21.85 12.15 5.87
C THR A 321 20.92 13.25 5.38
N ALA A 322 19.75 13.43 6.00
CA ALA A 322 18.84 14.53 5.68
C ALA A 322 19.51 15.90 5.85
N CYS A 323 20.17 16.16 6.99
CA CYS A 323 20.95 17.39 7.19
C CYS A 323 22.07 17.54 6.14
N LEU A 324 22.82 16.46 5.88
CA LEU A 324 23.92 16.50 4.91
C LEU A 324 23.44 16.83 3.49
N VAL A 325 22.26 16.34 3.11
CA VAL A 325 21.64 16.64 1.81
C VAL A 325 21.13 18.08 1.75
N ALA A 326 20.56 18.59 2.85
CA ALA A 326 20.09 19.97 2.93
C ALA A 326 21.27 20.97 2.82
N GLU A 327 22.40 20.67 3.46
CA GLU A 327 23.58 21.52 3.50
C GLU A 327 24.44 21.47 2.22
N ARG A 328 24.45 20.33 1.52
CA ARG A 328 25.33 20.14 0.35
C ARG A 328 24.63 20.49 -0.96
N GLU A 329 25.36 21.14 -1.84
CA GLU A 329 24.89 21.38 -3.20
C GLU A 329 24.90 20.09 -4.03
N VAL A 330 23.73 19.57 -4.38
CA VAL A 330 23.61 18.53 -5.40
C VAL A 330 24.01 19.14 -6.74
N ARG A 331 24.99 18.52 -7.41
CA ARG A 331 25.50 18.94 -8.72
C ARG A 331 25.26 17.83 -9.72
N ALA A 332 24.68 18.16 -10.87
CA ALA A 332 24.58 17.25 -12.01
C ALA A 332 25.65 17.59 -13.05
N VAL A 333 26.18 16.55 -13.70
CA VAL A 333 27.09 16.69 -14.84
C VAL A 333 26.27 16.49 -16.11
N ASP A 334 26.03 17.55 -16.87
CA ASP A 334 25.23 17.55 -18.11
C ASP A 334 26.12 17.78 -19.33
N VAL A 335 26.85 16.73 -19.72
CA VAL A 335 27.75 16.75 -20.88
C VAL A 335 26.98 16.95 -22.19
N ILE A 336 25.81 16.33 -22.31
CA ILE A 336 24.98 16.38 -23.52
C ILE A 336 24.37 17.77 -23.68
N GLY A 337 23.78 18.33 -22.62
CA GLY A 337 23.23 19.69 -22.64
C GLY A 337 24.28 20.76 -22.83
N TRP A 338 25.50 20.59 -22.27
CA TRP A 338 26.65 21.44 -22.59
C TRP A 338 26.96 21.43 -24.09
N MET A 339 27.08 20.24 -24.68
CA MET A 339 27.38 20.06 -26.10
C MET A 339 26.29 20.65 -27.00
N LEU A 340 25.02 20.37 -26.72
CA LEU A 340 23.87 20.92 -27.46
C LEU A 340 23.76 22.45 -27.31
N SER A 341 24.19 23.00 -26.17
CA SER A 341 24.23 24.44 -25.95
C SER A 341 25.42 25.14 -26.63
N ARG A 342 26.30 24.40 -27.31
CA ARG A 342 27.57 24.89 -27.88
C ARG A 342 28.42 25.63 -26.86
N GLY A 343 28.54 25.07 -25.65
CA GLY A 343 29.35 25.63 -24.57
C GLY A 343 28.75 26.83 -23.84
N LYS A 344 27.48 27.19 -24.09
CA LYS A 344 26.81 28.29 -23.39
C LYS A 344 26.28 27.92 -22.00
N ARG A 345 26.08 26.63 -21.72
CA ARG A 345 25.70 26.12 -20.39
C ARG A 345 26.92 25.49 -19.71
N SER A 346 27.02 25.56 -18.38
CA SER A 346 28.08 24.87 -17.63
C SER A 346 27.89 23.34 -17.66
N VAL A 347 28.99 22.59 -17.74
CA VAL A 347 29.00 21.11 -17.65
C VAL A 347 28.51 20.63 -16.29
N VAL A 348 28.83 21.37 -15.22
CA VAL A 348 28.37 21.08 -13.86
C VAL A 348 27.31 22.10 -13.49
N ARG A 349 26.07 21.65 -13.29
CA ARG A 349 24.91 22.49 -12.93
C ARG A 349 24.45 22.17 -11.51
N PRO A 350 24.26 23.16 -10.62
CA PRO A 350 23.62 22.94 -9.34
C PRO A 350 22.13 22.57 -9.54
N LEU A 351 21.65 21.57 -8.82
CA LEU A 351 20.24 21.18 -8.73
C LEU A 351 19.68 21.62 -7.38
N PRO A 352 19.36 22.91 -7.19
CA PRO A 352 18.86 23.40 -5.91
C PRO A 352 17.50 22.78 -5.56
N ALA A 353 16.67 22.53 -6.57
CA ALA A 353 15.35 21.96 -6.39
C ALA A 353 15.38 20.52 -5.83
N THR A 354 16.41 19.71 -6.07
CA THR A 354 16.43 18.34 -5.53
C THR A 354 16.70 18.25 -4.03
N ARG A 355 17.24 19.31 -3.40
CA ARG A 355 17.68 19.27 -2.00
C ARG A 355 16.52 19.06 -1.03
N GLY A 356 15.48 19.91 -1.13
CA GLY A 356 14.31 19.82 -0.28
C GLY A 356 13.59 18.49 -0.42
N LEU A 357 13.43 18.01 -1.66
CA LEU A 357 12.79 16.72 -1.92
C LEU A 357 13.57 15.55 -1.30
N GLU A 358 14.87 15.45 -1.56
CA GLU A 358 15.69 14.36 -1.02
C GLU A 358 15.75 14.40 0.51
N MET A 359 15.79 15.60 1.12
CA MET A 359 15.70 15.75 2.56
C MET A 359 14.41 15.15 3.12
N VAL A 360 13.24 15.52 2.58
CA VAL A 360 11.94 14.96 3.02
C VAL A 360 11.91 13.44 2.83
N ARG A 361 12.41 12.92 1.71
CA ARG A 361 12.49 11.47 1.48
C ARG A 361 13.33 10.75 2.53
N ARG A 362 14.43 11.36 2.99
CA ARG A 362 15.27 10.80 4.07
C ARG A 362 14.55 10.82 5.41
N VAL A 363 13.83 11.90 5.71
CA VAL A 363 12.98 11.99 6.91
C VAL A 363 11.88 10.92 6.90
N LYS A 364 11.13 10.78 5.81
CA LYS A 364 10.10 9.73 5.67
C LYS A 364 10.69 8.33 5.78
N LYS A 365 11.88 8.11 5.23
CA LYS A 365 12.60 6.83 5.37
C LYS A 365 12.99 6.55 6.82
N ALA A 366 13.36 7.57 7.60
CA ALA A 366 13.60 7.44 9.03
C ALA A 366 12.28 7.14 9.79
N ALA A 367 11.19 7.83 9.45
CA ALA A 367 9.87 7.61 10.06
C ALA A 367 9.36 6.19 9.85
N ASN A 368 9.52 5.63 8.65
CA ASN A 368 9.16 4.24 8.34
C ASN A 368 9.94 3.18 9.15
N ARG A 369 11.02 3.58 9.84
CA ARG A 369 11.79 2.67 10.72
C ARG A 369 11.33 2.69 12.16
N VAL A 370 10.48 3.64 12.58
CA VAL A 370 10.03 3.77 13.97
C VAL A 370 9.44 2.45 14.49
N ALA A 371 8.59 1.80 13.70
CA ALA A 371 7.99 0.51 14.03
C ALA A 371 9.00 -0.64 14.20
N LEU A 372 10.21 -0.50 13.66
CA LEU A 372 11.29 -1.50 13.73
C LEU A 372 12.27 -1.23 14.88
N VAL A 373 12.20 -0.06 15.53
CA VAL A 373 13.07 0.28 16.66
C VAL A 373 12.57 -0.41 17.92
N GLN A 374 13.43 -1.20 18.54
CA GLN A 374 13.12 -1.87 19.79
C GLN A 374 13.39 -0.92 20.97
N LEU A 375 12.31 -0.46 21.62
CA LEU A 375 12.35 0.34 22.86
C LEU A 375 11.70 -0.44 24.01
N ALA A 376 12.09 -0.12 25.25
CA ALA A 376 11.79 -0.92 26.43
C ALA A 376 10.32 -0.77 26.84
N THR A 377 9.77 0.45 26.79
CA THR A 377 8.39 0.71 27.24
C THR A 377 7.47 1.19 26.11
N ARG A 378 6.16 1.15 26.35
CA ARG A 378 5.16 1.66 25.41
C ARG A 378 5.24 3.17 25.30
N GLU A 379 5.46 3.86 26.42
CA GLU A 379 5.61 5.32 26.49
C GLU A 379 6.78 5.80 25.65
N GLU A 380 7.92 5.10 25.71
CA GLU A 380 9.10 5.40 24.89
C GLU A 380 8.81 5.27 23.38
N ARG A 381 8.01 4.26 22.98
CA ARG A 381 7.58 4.07 21.58
C ARG A 381 6.64 5.17 21.11
N THR A 382 5.66 5.54 21.93
CA THR A 382 4.74 6.64 21.62
C THR A 382 5.52 7.95 21.49
N GLN A 383 6.41 8.26 22.45
CA GLN A 383 7.23 9.47 22.41
C GLN A 383 8.09 9.54 21.13
N LEU A 384 8.68 8.42 20.68
CA LEU A 384 9.43 8.37 19.43
C LEU A 384 8.52 8.57 18.20
N ALA A 385 7.32 7.97 18.20
CA ALA A 385 6.37 8.10 17.11
C ALA A 385 5.89 9.55 16.96
N ASP A 386 5.55 10.21 18.06
CA ASP A 386 5.10 11.61 18.08
C ASP A 386 6.22 12.54 17.56
N VAL A 387 7.44 12.40 18.07
CA VAL A 387 8.57 13.21 17.60
C VAL A 387 8.87 12.98 16.12
N MET A 388 8.82 11.73 15.65
CA MET A 388 9.06 11.45 14.22
C MET A 388 7.91 11.90 13.32
N HIS A 389 6.69 11.95 13.85
CA HIS A 389 5.55 12.55 13.18
C HIS A 389 5.76 14.07 13.04
N ASP A 390 6.17 14.76 14.11
CA ASP A 390 6.45 16.20 14.10
C ASP A 390 7.57 16.56 13.10
N ILE A 391 8.68 15.83 13.13
CA ILE A 391 9.79 16.02 12.18
C ILE A 391 9.31 15.82 10.74
N SER A 392 8.46 14.81 10.50
CA SER A 392 7.91 14.53 9.17
C SER A 392 6.92 15.60 8.72
N ALA A 393 6.08 16.11 9.61
CA ALA A 393 5.12 17.17 9.33
C ALA A 393 5.85 18.48 8.98
N ALA A 394 6.89 18.85 9.75
CA ALA A 394 7.73 20.00 9.45
C ALA A 394 8.43 19.87 8.08
N ALA A 395 8.89 18.67 7.73
CA ALA A 395 9.47 18.39 6.41
C ALA A 395 8.48 18.55 5.26
N ASP A 396 7.27 18.00 5.40
CA ASP A 396 6.22 18.12 4.38
C ASP A 396 5.77 19.58 4.21
N GLU A 397 5.63 20.32 5.32
CA GLU A 397 5.26 21.73 5.27
C GLU A 397 6.35 22.57 4.60
N ARG A 398 7.62 22.33 4.94
CA ARG A 398 8.76 22.99 4.30
C ARG A 398 8.80 22.75 2.79
N LEU A 399 8.55 21.51 2.37
CA LEU A 399 8.45 21.13 0.96
C LEU A 399 7.34 21.95 0.28
N ARG A 400 6.15 21.98 0.88
CA ARG A 400 4.99 22.71 0.33
C ARG A 400 5.25 24.20 0.19
N ILE A 401 5.83 24.84 1.21
CA ILE A 401 6.19 26.27 1.18
C ILE A 401 7.14 26.57 0.01
N ILE A 402 8.11 25.71 -0.26
CA ILE A 402 9.09 25.91 -1.32
C ILE A 402 8.50 25.65 -2.72
N TYR A 403 7.83 24.51 -2.91
CA TYR A 403 7.52 24.02 -4.26
C TYR A 403 6.09 24.31 -4.73
N ARG A 404 5.11 24.53 -3.83
CA ARG A 404 3.74 24.91 -4.27
C ARG A 404 3.75 26.16 -5.15
N PRO A 405 4.42 27.28 -4.76
CA PRO A 405 4.39 28.50 -5.58
C PRO A 405 5.02 28.29 -6.96
N ILE A 406 6.04 27.44 -7.05
CA ILE A 406 6.73 27.13 -8.31
C ILE A 406 5.80 26.38 -9.27
N ILE A 407 5.05 25.39 -8.77
CA ILE A 407 4.10 24.61 -9.56
C ILE A 407 2.91 25.49 -9.99
N ILE A 408 2.31 26.22 -9.05
CA ILE A 408 1.18 27.13 -9.32
C ILE A 408 1.59 28.15 -10.39
N GLN A 409 2.75 28.80 -10.25
CA GLN A 409 3.23 29.76 -11.25
C GLN A 409 3.41 29.11 -12.62
N ALA A 410 3.90 27.87 -12.69
CA ALA A 410 4.06 27.16 -13.95
C ALA A 410 2.71 26.85 -14.63
N LEU A 411 1.66 26.56 -13.85
CA LEU A 411 0.29 26.33 -14.33
C LEU A 411 -0.35 27.65 -14.80
N HIS A 412 -0.23 28.71 -14.01
CA HIS A 412 -0.80 30.02 -14.37
C HIS A 412 -0.20 30.59 -15.65
N VAL A 413 1.13 30.50 -15.84
CA VAL A 413 1.82 31.00 -17.05
C VAL A 413 1.31 30.34 -18.35
N VAL A 414 0.74 29.13 -18.27
CA VAL A 414 0.17 28.43 -19.42
C VAL A 414 -1.34 28.60 -19.56
N GLY A 415 -1.95 29.46 -18.73
CA GLY A 415 -3.38 29.75 -18.74
C GLY A 415 -4.22 28.75 -17.97
N LEU A 416 -3.63 27.91 -17.12
CA LEU A 416 -4.35 27.02 -16.20
C LEU A 416 -4.61 27.75 -14.87
N GLU A 417 -5.38 28.82 -14.95
CA GLU A 417 -5.75 29.63 -13.79
C GLU A 417 -7.15 29.27 -13.29
N PRO A 418 -7.35 29.11 -11.97
CA PRO A 418 -8.66 28.79 -11.42
C PRO A 418 -9.63 29.97 -11.58
N GLN A 419 -10.79 29.70 -12.20
CA GLN A 419 -11.81 30.72 -12.47
C GLN A 419 -12.90 30.77 -11.40
N SER A 420 -13.05 29.70 -10.62
CA SER A 420 -14.07 29.57 -9.58
C SER A 420 -13.49 29.07 -8.25
N ILE A 421 -14.28 29.13 -7.17
CA ILE A 421 -13.88 28.58 -5.86
C ILE A 421 -13.60 27.06 -5.96
N PRO A 422 -14.45 26.23 -6.60
CA PRO A 422 -14.12 24.83 -6.84
C PRO A 422 -12.78 24.64 -7.56
N ASP A 423 -12.49 25.43 -8.59
CA ASP A 423 -11.22 25.31 -9.33
C ASP A 423 -10.00 25.61 -8.45
N ARG A 424 -10.10 26.54 -7.50
CA ARG A 424 -9.01 26.82 -6.54
C ARG A 424 -8.75 25.64 -5.61
N VAL A 425 -9.81 24.94 -5.19
CA VAL A 425 -9.69 23.72 -4.38
C VAL A 425 -9.06 22.61 -5.21
N SER A 426 -9.53 22.41 -6.44
CA SER A 426 -8.96 21.45 -7.39
C SER A 426 -7.48 21.72 -7.68
N GLU A 427 -7.09 22.98 -7.87
CA GLU A 427 -5.69 23.36 -8.05
C GLU A 427 -4.86 23.01 -6.82
N LYS A 428 -5.33 23.36 -5.62
CA LYS A 428 -4.63 23.06 -4.36
C LYS A 428 -4.41 21.54 -4.22
N THR A 429 -5.45 20.75 -4.43
CA THR A 429 -5.40 19.28 -4.36
C THR A 429 -4.45 18.71 -5.40
N LEU A 430 -4.53 19.19 -6.65
CA LEU A 430 -3.63 18.78 -7.73
C LEU A 430 -2.17 19.02 -7.38
N VAL A 431 -1.84 20.21 -6.88
CA VAL A 431 -0.46 20.57 -6.51
C VAL A 431 0.02 19.68 -5.36
N ASP A 432 -0.83 19.43 -4.37
CA ASP A 432 -0.51 18.54 -3.25
C ASP A 432 -0.27 17.10 -3.71
N GLU A 433 -1.12 16.55 -4.57
CA GLU A 433 -0.93 15.22 -5.15
C GLU A 433 0.39 15.10 -5.91
N LEU A 434 0.78 16.13 -6.66
CA LEU A 434 2.06 16.15 -7.38
C LEU A 434 3.23 16.16 -6.39
N LEU A 435 3.17 16.94 -5.32
CA LEU A 435 4.24 16.97 -4.31
C LEU A 435 4.34 15.63 -3.58
N ASP A 436 3.22 15.03 -3.18
CA ASP A 436 3.18 13.73 -2.51
C ASP A 436 3.72 12.62 -3.43
N ARG A 437 3.36 12.67 -4.72
CA ARG A 437 3.90 11.78 -5.75
C ARG A 437 5.41 11.96 -5.92
N ALA A 438 5.89 13.21 -5.93
CA ALA A 438 7.31 13.51 -6.01
C ALA A 438 8.08 12.95 -4.81
N VAL A 439 7.56 13.05 -3.58
CA VAL A 439 8.20 12.47 -2.38
C VAL A 439 8.24 10.96 -2.48
N THR A 440 7.13 10.34 -2.88
CA THR A 440 7.01 8.88 -2.95
C THR A 440 7.96 8.28 -3.99
N VAL A 441 7.97 8.82 -5.21
CA VAL A 441 8.72 8.24 -6.34
C VAL A 441 10.11 8.85 -6.50
N GLY A 442 10.32 10.07 -6.00
CA GLY A 442 11.56 10.84 -6.16
C GLY A 442 11.64 11.64 -7.45
N ARG A 443 10.60 11.62 -8.28
CA ARG A 443 10.53 12.37 -9.54
C ARG A 443 9.08 12.56 -10.00
N LEU A 444 8.88 13.52 -10.88
CA LEU A 444 7.63 13.77 -11.60
C LEU A 444 7.84 13.65 -13.10
N THR A 445 6.77 13.34 -13.83
CA THR A 445 6.77 13.23 -15.28
C THR A 445 5.55 13.92 -15.90
N LEU A 446 5.56 14.06 -17.24
CA LEU A 446 4.38 14.49 -18.01
C LEU A 446 3.14 13.63 -17.72
N GLY A 447 3.32 12.32 -17.51
CA GLY A 447 2.22 11.41 -17.15
C GLY A 447 1.59 11.79 -15.81
N ASP A 448 2.42 11.99 -14.77
CA ASP A 448 1.93 12.37 -13.45
C ASP A 448 1.18 13.72 -13.49
N LEU A 449 1.69 14.70 -14.24
CA LEU A 449 1.02 16.00 -14.44
C LEU A 449 -0.34 15.85 -15.13
N ARG A 450 -0.39 15.10 -16.23
CA ARG A 450 -1.61 14.85 -17.00
C ARG A 450 -2.66 14.14 -16.14
N ASP A 451 -2.24 13.10 -15.42
CA ASP A 451 -3.13 12.27 -14.63
C ASP A 451 -3.64 13.02 -13.38
N ALA A 452 -2.84 13.94 -12.81
CA ALA A 452 -3.29 14.83 -11.73
C ALA A 452 -4.30 15.88 -12.23
N LEU A 453 -4.06 16.50 -13.40
CA LEU A 453 -5.03 17.41 -14.04
C LEU A 453 -6.35 16.71 -14.35
N SER A 454 -6.29 15.50 -14.89
CA SER A 454 -7.48 14.73 -15.22
C SER A 454 -8.30 14.30 -14.00
N ARG A 455 -7.67 14.05 -12.85
CA ARG A 455 -8.38 13.64 -11.62
C ARG A 455 -9.04 14.80 -10.88
N ASN A 456 -8.51 16.01 -11.06
CA ASN A 456 -8.99 17.21 -10.36
C ASN A 456 -9.90 18.08 -11.23
N ASP A 457 -10.29 17.60 -12.42
CA ASP A 457 -11.21 18.26 -13.37
C ASP A 457 -10.85 19.70 -13.74
N LEU A 458 -9.57 20.07 -13.65
CA LEU A 458 -9.11 21.39 -14.06
C LEU A 458 -9.15 21.48 -15.60
N LYS A 459 -10.06 22.30 -16.12
CA LYS A 459 -10.29 22.39 -17.58
C LYS A 459 -9.10 23.00 -18.29
N LEU A 460 -8.64 22.33 -19.35
CA LEU A 460 -7.66 22.89 -20.29
C LEU A 460 -8.37 23.92 -21.20
N PRO A 461 -7.78 25.11 -21.44
CA PRO A 461 -8.33 26.06 -22.40
C PRO A 461 -8.26 25.52 -23.83
N ASP A 462 -9.18 25.97 -24.69
CA ASP A 462 -9.19 25.61 -26.11
C ASP A 462 -7.90 26.11 -26.82
N LEU A 463 -7.43 25.35 -27.82
CA LEU A 463 -6.21 25.68 -28.55
C LEU A 463 -6.44 26.77 -29.59
N ALA A 464 -5.69 27.87 -29.49
CA ALA A 464 -5.61 28.82 -30.59
C ALA A 464 -4.66 28.33 -31.70
N LEU A 465 -4.81 28.84 -32.92
CA LEU A 465 -3.92 28.52 -34.05
C LEU A 465 -2.45 28.86 -33.75
N ALA A 466 -2.19 29.87 -32.90
CA ALA A 466 -0.84 30.24 -32.47
C ALA A 466 -0.21 29.17 -31.56
N ASP A 467 -1.01 28.47 -30.75
CA ASP A 467 -0.56 27.43 -29.82
C ASP A 467 -0.19 26.12 -30.53
N LEU A 468 -0.68 25.90 -31.75
CA LEU A 468 -0.33 24.72 -32.56
C LEU A 468 1.17 24.58 -32.81
N ARG A 469 1.93 25.68 -32.83
CA ARG A 469 3.40 25.67 -32.98
C ARG A 469 4.12 25.40 -31.66
N GLN A 470 3.65 25.94 -30.54
CA GLN A 470 4.33 25.87 -29.23
C GLN A 470 3.94 24.64 -28.40
N GLY A 471 2.77 24.05 -28.68
CA GLY A 471 2.19 22.96 -27.91
C GLY A 471 1.01 23.45 -27.06
N ASP A 472 0.18 22.51 -26.61
CA ASP A 472 -0.94 22.80 -25.71
C ASP A 472 -0.44 23.29 -24.33
N PRO A 473 -1.33 23.83 -23.49
CA PRO A 473 -0.98 24.27 -22.14
C PRO A 473 -0.21 23.20 -21.34
N LEU A 474 -0.56 21.92 -21.52
CA LEU A 474 0.11 20.80 -20.87
C LEU A 474 1.57 20.64 -21.31
N LEU A 475 1.87 20.67 -22.62
CA LEU A 475 3.24 20.58 -23.15
C LEU A 475 4.08 21.82 -22.81
N ARG A 476 3.43 22.98 -22.70
CA ARG A 476 4.07 24.20 -22.22
C ARG A 476 4.41 24.08 -20.72
N ALA A 477 3.49 23.54 -19.91
CA ALA A 477 3.71 23.30 -18.49
C ALA A 477 4.82 22.27 -18.26
N ASP A 478 4.85 21.16 -19.02
CA ASP A 478 5.94 20.18 -19.03
C ASP A 478 7.30 20.83 -19.28
N THR A 479 7.34 21.78 -20.22
CA THR A 479 8.57 22.51 -20.53
C THR A 479 8.98 23.45 -19.39
N ILE A 480 8.04 24.21 -18.81
CA ILE A 480 8.34 25.13 -17.71
C ILE A 480 8.77 24.36 -16.46
N LEU A 481 8.02 23.33 -16.07
CA LEU A 481 8.32 22.49 -14.91
C LEU A 481 9.66 21.75 -15.05
N SER A 482 10.02 21.29 -16.26
CA SER A 482 11.34 20.69 -16.49
C SER A 482 12.51 21.66 -16.23
N ASN A 483 12.26 22.97 -16.33
CA ASN A 483 13.26 23.99 -16.06
C ASN A 483 13.22 24.50 -14.61
N SER A 484 12.01 24.71 -14.06
CA SER A 484 11.81 25.27 -12.72
C SER A 484 11.99 24.25 -11.59
N LEU A 485 11.70 22.97 -11.87
CA LEU A 485 11.89 21.85 -10.95
C LEU A 485 12.98 20.90 -11.44
N ASP A 486 14.10 21.45 -11.90
CA ASP A 486 15.21 20.67 -12.45
C ASP A 486 15.70 19.60 -11.45
N GLY A 487 15.81 18.36 -11.92
CA GLY A 487 16.13 17.17 -11.12
C GLY A 487 14.95 16.53 -10.38
N ILE A 488 13.83 17.23 -10.17
CA ILE A 488 12.57 16.64 -9.69
C ILE A 488 11.68 16.26 -10.88
N TYR A 489 11.48 17.18 -11.82
CA TYR A 489 10.59 16.98 -12.96
C TYR A 489 11.37 16.50 -14.18
N ARG A 490 11.04 15.31 -14.67
CA ARG A 490 11.58 14.77 -15.92
C ARG A 490 10.62 15.06 -17.05
N ARG A 491 11.11 15.82 -18.02
CA ARG A 491 10.38 16.15 -19.25
C ARG A 491 9.90 14.89 -19.97
N GLY A 492 8.68 14.96 -20.52
CA GLY A 492 8.08 13.88 -21.31
C GLY A 492 8.95 13.45 -22.50
N GLU A 493 8.96 12.15 -22.78
CA GLU A 493 9.66 11.59 -23.94
C GLU A 493 9.06 12.07 -25.26
N THR A 494 9.86 12.09 -26.34
CA THR A 494 9.45 12.62 -27.64
C THR A 494 8.16 11.98 -28.15
N TYR A 495 8.02 10.66 -28.00
CA TYR A 495 6.81 9.93 -28.40
C TYR A 495 5.57 10.41 -27.62
N MET A 496 5.68 10.52 -26.28
CA MET A 496 4.57 10.96 -25.44
C MET A 496 4.12 12.38 -25.78
N ARG A 497 5.08 13.26 -26.07
CA ARG A 497 4.81 14.65 -26.45
C ARG A 497 4.16 14.73 -27.83
N TRP A 498 4.55 13.87 -28.76
CA TRP A 498 3.92 13.79 -30.08
C TRP A 498 2.49 13.28 -29.99
N LEU A 499 2.24 12.23 -29.19
CA LEU A 499 0.91 11.72 -28.92
C LEU A 499 0.01 12.79 -28.30
N GLN A 500 0.51 13.49 -27.27
CA GLN A 500 -0.22 14.59 -26.64
C GLN A 500 -0.58 15.70 -27.63
N ARG A 501 0.35 16.05 -28.53
CA ARG A 501 0.10 17.08 -29.55
C ARG A 501 -1.00 16.68 -30.54
N ILE A 502 -1.10 15.39 -30.90
CA ILE A 502 -2.19 14.89 -31.74
C ILE A 502 -3.50 14.94 -30.99
N SER A 503 -3.52 14.43 -29.75
CA SER A 503 -4.71 14.49 -28.89
C SER A 503 -5.19 15.92 -28.71
N SER A 504 -4.27 16.86 -28.46
CA SER A 504 -4.62 18.26 -28.27
C SER A 504 -5.26 18.85 -29.53
N VAL A 505 -4.73 18.59 -30.73
CA VAL A 505 -5.35 19.03 -31.99
C VAL A 505 -6.75 18.44 -32.17
N LEU A 506 -6.91 17.14 -31.92
CA LEU A 506 -8.19 16.43 -32.11
C LEU A 506 -9.28 16.89 -31.14
N PHE A 507 -8.94 17.23 -29.90
CA PHE A 507 -9.95 17.57 -28.87
C PHE A 507 -10.06 19.07 -28.56
N GLY A 508 -8.96 19.81 -28.72
CA GLY A 508 -8.82 21.21 -28.34
C GLY A 508 -9.07 22.21 -29.47
N THR A 509 -9.31 21.78 -30.71
CA THR A 509 -9.70 22.67 -31.82
C THR A 509 -11.15 22.39 -32.25
N ILE A 510 -11.85 23.41 -32.77
CA ILE A 510 -13.24 23.24 -33.27
C ILE A 510 -13.28 22.22 -34.41
N VAL A 511 -12.35 22.32 -35.37
CA VAL A 511 -12.25 21.40 -36.51
C VAL A 511 -11.89 20.00 -36.06
N GLY A 512 -10.90 19.85 -35.16
CA GLY A 512 -10.52 18.56 -34.60
C GLY A 512 -11.68 17.91 -33.86
N ARG A 513 -12.41 18.66 -33.03
CA ARG A 513 -13.57 18.16 -32.28
C ARG A 513 -14.68 17.74 -33.23
N PHE A 514 -14.92 18.51 -34.30
CA PHE A 514 -15.85 18.14 -35.36
C PHE A 514 -15.45 16.81 -36.04
N VAL A 515 -14.21 16.70 -36.52
CA VAL A 515 -13.70 15.47 -37.16
C VAL A 515 -13.76 14.28 -36.18
N THR A 516 -13.43 14.51 -34.91
CA THR A 516 -13.43 13.46 -33.89
C THR A 516 -14.86 12.97 -33.61
N LEU A 517 -15.79 13.88 -33.35
CA LEU A 517 -17.17 13.56 -32.97
C LEU A 517 -17.97 12.96 -34.15
N TYR A 518 -17.80 13.51 -35.35
CA TYR A 518 -18.64 13.18 -36.50
C TYR A 518 -18.03 12.16 -37.47
N ALA A 519 -16.71 11.93 -37.45
CA ALA A 519 -16.05 10.98 -38.34
C ALA A 519 -15.27 9.89 -37.60
N LEU A 520 -14.27 10.26 -36.78
CA LEU A 520 -13.38 9.27 -36.15
C LEU A 520 -14.13 8.39 -35.14
N LEU A 521 -14.91 8.99 -34.24
CA LEU A 521 -15.56 8.26 -33.15
C LEU A 521 -16.61 7.26 -33.66
N PRO A 522 -17.51 7.60 -34.61
CA PRO A 522 -18.40 6.63 -35.23
C PRO A 522 -17.67 5.51 -35.98
N LEU A 523 -16.60 5.85 -36.71
CA LEU A 523 -15.88 4.89 -37.54
C LEU A 523 -15.02 3.94 -36.70
N LEU A 524 -14.25 4.46 -35.74
CA LEU A 524 -13.46 3.67 -34.80
C LEU A 524 -14.34 2.87 -33.84
N GLY A 525 -15.46 3.45 -33.37
CA GLY A 525 -16.42 2.74 -32.54
C GLY A 525 -17.05 1.57 -33.28
N SER A 526 -17.45 1.76 -34.54
CA SER A 526 -17.93 0.66 -35.38
C SER A 526 -16.85 -0.38 -35.63
N PHE A 527 -15.61 0.02 -35.87
CA PHE A 527 -14.49 -0.91 -36.01
C PHE A 527 -14.30 -1.76 -34.76
N ALA A 528 -14.26 -1.14 -33.57
CA ALA A 528 -14.12 -1.84 -32.30
C ALA A 528 -15.25 -2.85 -32.06
N VAL A 529 -16.50 -2.48 -32.36
CA VAL A 529 -17.68 -3.35 -32.19
C VAL A 529 -17.65 -4.51 -33.19
N VAL A 530 -17.47 -4.23 -34.48
CA VAL A 530 -17.52 -5.23 -35.55
C VAL A 530 -16.34 -6.21 -35.45
N GLU A 531 -15.13 -5.70 -35.23
CA GLU A 531 -13.94 -6.55 -35.10
C GLU A 531 -13.95 -7.31 -33.76
N GLY A 532 -14.43 -6.68 -32.69
CA GLY A 532 -14.66 -7.35 -31.41
C GLY A 532 -15.65 -8.52 -31.54
N LEU A 533 -16.78 -8.32 -32.22
CA LEU A 533 -17.74 -9.37 -32.50
C LEU A 533 -17.15 -10.47 -33.38
N GLN A 534 -16.35 -10.14 -34.39
CA GLN A 534 -15.65 -11.13 -35.20
C GLN A 534 -14.74 -12.01 -34.33
N HIS A 535 -13.93 -11.42 -33.45
CA HIS A 535 -13.03 -12.18 -32.57
C HIS A 535 -13.74 -12.94 -31.45
N MET A 536 -14.94 -12.54 -31.04
CA MET A 536 -15.75 -13.28 -30.06
C MET A 536 -16.53 -14.44 -30.69
N VAL A 537 -17.20 -14.19 -31.83
CA VAL A 537 -18.17 -15.13 -32.43
C VAL A 537 -17.49 -16.13 -33.35
N ALA A 538 -16.50 -15.71 -34.15
CA ALA A 538 -15.89 -16.60 -35.14
C ALA A 538 -15.20 -17.83 -34.53
N PRO A 539 -14.50 -17.75 -33.38
CA PRO A 539 -13.94 -18.95 -32.74
C PRO A 539 -15.01 -19.91 -32.22
N PHE A 540 -16.13 -19.39 -31.73
CA PHE A 540 -17.24 -20.19 -31.22
C PHE A 540 -18.01 -20.88 -32.37
N ALA A 541 -18.31 -20.13 -33.43
CA ALA A 541 -18.94 -20.65 -34.63
C ALA A 541 -18.05 -21.71 -35.33
N GLY A 542 -16.73 -21.48 -35.35
CA GLY A 542 -15.76 -22.44 -35.89
C GLY A 542 -15.77 -23.77 -35.14
N LYS A 543 -15.94 -23.76 -33.81
CA LYS A 543 -16.12 -24.99 -33.01
C LYS A 543 -17.41 -25.74 -33.34
N LEU A 544 -18.42 -25.05 -33.87
CA LEU A 544 -19.69 -25.63 -34.31
C LEU A 544 -19.71 -25.99 -35.81
N GLY A 545 -18.56 -25.85 -36.52
CA GLY A 545 -18.44 -26.18 -37.93
C GLY A 545 -18.87 -25.06 -38.91
N TYR A 546 -19.12 -23.85 -38.42
CA TYR A 546 -19.54 -22.71 -39.24
C TYR A 546 -18.41 -21.68 -39.41
N SER A 547 -18.20 -21.19 -40.63
CA SER A 547 -17.33 -20.05 -40.91
C SER A 547 -18.15 -18.76 -40.98
N VAL A 548 -17.99 -17.89 -39.98
CA VAL A 548 -18.71 -16.61 -39.89
C VAL A 548 -17.76 -15.44 -40.12
N HIS A 549 -18.10 -14.58 -41.07
CA HIS A 549 -17.34 -13.36 -41.39
C HIS A 549 -18.24 -12.13 -41.25
N ILE A 550 -18.16 -11.50 -40.08
CA ILE A 550 -18.91 -10.31 -39.67
C ILE A 550 -18.16 -9.03 -40.08
N SER A 551 -16.82 -9.06 -40.03
CA SER A 551 -16.00 -7.91 -40.40
C SER A 551 -15.90 -7.75 -41.91
N SER A 552 -16.56 -6.73 -42.44
CA SER A 552 -16.49 -6.36 -43.85
C SER A 552 -16.55 -4.84 -43.98
N ARG A 553 -16.10 -4.30 -45.11
CA ARG A 553 -16.13 -2.85 -45.35
C ARG A 553 -17.55 -2.28 -45.28
N THR A 554 -18.55 -3.06 -45.70
CA THR A 554 -19.96 -2.64 -45.66
C THR A 554 -20.53 -2.68 -44.25
N THR A 555 -20.19 -3.69 -43.45
CA THR A 555 -20.63 -3.76 -42.05
C THR A 555 -19.97 -2.69 -41.19
N LEU A 556 -18.70 -2.37 -41.45
CA LEU A 556 -17.99 -1.27 -40.81
C LEU A 556 -18.58 0.11 -41.14
N LEU A 557 -18.83 0.40 -42.41
CA LEU A 557 -19.42 1.69 -42.81
C LEU A 557 -20.89 1.80 -42.36
N GLY A 558 -21.65 0.72 -42.48
CA GLY A 558 -23.03 0.65 -41.99
C GLY A 558 -23.12 0.82 -40.48
N GLY A 559 -22.26 0.11 -39.73
CA GLY A 559 -22.16 0.24 -38.27
C GLY A 559 -21.74 1.65 -37.85
N ALA A 560 -20.82 2.30 -38.58
CA ALA A 560 -20.43 3.68 -38.32
C ALA A 560 -21.59 4.65 -38.53
N GLY A 561 -22.41 4.46 -39.58
CA GLY A 561 -23.62 5.23 -39.81
C GLY A 561 -24.66 5.07 -38.70
N VAL A 562 -24.86 3.83 -38.22
CA VAL A 562 -25.75 3.55 -37.08
C VAL A 562 -25.22 4.24 -35.82
N LEU A 563 -23.93 4.06 -35.49
CA LEU A 563 -23.31 4.67 -34.31
C LEU A 563 -23.41 6.21 -34.36
N PHE A 564 -23.16 6.80 -35.53
CA PHE A 564 -23.32 8.23 -35.77
C PHE A 564 -24.73 8.71 -35.41
N LEU A 565 -25.76 8.00 -35.89
CA LEU A 565 -27.15 8.35 -35.60
C LEU A 565 -27.47 8.19 -34.11
N VAL A 566 -26.98 7.13 -33.46
CA VAL A 566 -27.16 6.91 -32.01
C VAL A 566 -26.54 8.04 -31.18
N ILE A 567 -25.36 8.52 -31.56
CA ILE A 567 -24.65 9.58 -30.84
C ILE A 567 -25.37 10.93 -30.98
N HIS A 568 -25.78 11.28 -32.20
CA HIS A 568 -26.23 12.64 -32.51
C HIS A 568 -27.76 12.81 -32.55
N VAL A 569 -28.53 11.74 -32.73
CA VAL A 569 -30.00 11.79 -32.86
C VAL A 569 -30.64 11.34 -31.54
N ARG A 570 -31.05 12.32 -30.72
CA ARG A 570 -31.71 12.08 -29.42
C ARG A 570 -32.91 11.11 -29.51
N PRO A 571 -33.86 11.25 -30.46
CA PRO A 571 -35.00 10.33 -30.57
C PRO A 571 -34.59 8.87 -30.73
N LEU A 572 -33.55 8.60 -31.52
CA LEU A 572 -33.05 7.25 -31.77
C LEU A 572 -32.45 6.65 -30.50
N ARG A 573 -31.66 7.44 -29.75
CA ARG A 573 -31.10 7.00 -28.46
C ARG A 573 -32.18 6.68 -27.45
N THR A 574 -33.22 7.51 -27.37
CA THR A 574 -34.36 7.29 -26.47
C THR A 574 -35.11 6.02 -26.89
N ALA A 575 -35.41 5.82 -28.17
CA ALA A 575 -36.08 4.63 -28.68
C ALA A 575 -35.31 3.34 -28.39
N LEU A 576 -33.97 3.34 -28.56
CA LEU A 576 -33.12 2.19 -28.24
C LEU A 576 -33.07 1.89 -26.74
N TRP A 577 -33.04 2.92 -25.88
CA TRP A 577 -33.09 2.75 -24.43
C TRP A 577 -34.41 2.12 -23.98
N TRP A 578 -35.55 2.59 -24.50
CA TRP A 578 -36.85 1.99 -24.19
C TRP A 578 -36.98 0.58 -24.76
N GLY A 579 -36.48 0.33 -25.97
CA GLY A 579 -36.46 -1.02 -26.56
C GLY A 579 -35.62 -2.02 -25.77
N ALA A 580 -34.52 -1.58 -25.13
CA ALA A 580 -33.65 -2.44 -24.32
C ALA A 580 -34.14 -2.67 -22.87
N VAL A 581 -35.07 -1.85 -22.37
CA VAL A 581 -35.68 -2.00 -21.03
C VAL A 581 -36.92 -2.92 -21.08
N PHE A 582 -37.47 -3.16 -22.28
CA PHE A 582 -38.65 -3.99 -22.51
C PHE A 582 -38.35 -5.35 -23.19
N VAL A 583 -37.06 -5.72 -23.30
CA VAL A 583 -36.56 -7.05 -23.68
C VAL A 583 -35.73 -7.56 -22.53
#